data_AF-A0A7J3TUD1-F1
#
_entry.id   AF-A0A7J3TUD1-F1
#
_cell.length_a   1.000
_cell.length_b   1.000
_cell.length_c   1.000
_cell.angle_alpha   90.00
_cell.angle_beta   90.00
_cell.angle_gamma   90.00
#
_symmetry.space_group_name_H-M   'P 1'
#
loop_
_entity.id
_entity.type
_entity.pdbx_description
1 polymer ?
#
loop_
_entity_poly.entity_id
_entity_poly.type
_entity_poly.pdbx_seq_one_letter_code
_entity_poly.pdbx_strand_id
1 'polypeptide(L)'
;MVWDISVAYYGCPYPRHVEADLREIYDAGFTSITLCVNEYEWPAMVNAKKASVDKAHDLGLRVFLDVHGFGFFVPGHFSITVPNNPNWCEVDNEGKIYPIRGCPNNSEYKAWLKNSVKDIIARLKPDGVFWDEPSLIVPKGWPEVWTCRCPSCRKAFHEEYRYEMPSNLTDDVKEFRQNSLFNFLDELTSEVKKLDGGLINILCLMPEHTGMHGIYSWNPVLKLKSLDVFSTDPYWIWGNRAFDWFIEWVNRALDVSRKANLKTQIWVELIKVPKNRELDVYRSIIKAVELGADAIATWSYRAEEGSELSCEDPETAWKTMIEAVRRIRST
;
A
#
# COMPACT_ATOMS: atom_id res chain seq x y z
N MET A 1 8.75 -10.63 19.88
CA MET A 1 9.07 -11.34 18.62
C MET A 1 8.14 -10.81 17.54
N VAL A 2 8.72 -10.35 16.43
CA VAL A 2 7.99 -9.85 15.25
C VAL A 2 7.28 -11.03 14.58
N TRP A 3 5.98 -10.91 14.25
CA TRP A 3 5.22 -12.02 13.65
C TRP A 3 5.39 -12.08 12.12
N ASP A 4 5.82 -11.00 11.49
CA ASP A 4 6.05 -10.93 10.05
C ASP A 4 7.23 -10.02 9.68
N ILE A 5 8.05 -10.48 8.73
CA ILE A 5 9.08 -9.72 8.05
C ILE A 5 8.85 -9.92 6.55
N SER A 6 8.31 -8.91 5.89
CA SER A 6 7.95 -8.94 4.47
C SER A 6 8.97 -8.20 3.61
N VAL A 7 9.10 -8.63 2.36
CA VAL A 7 9.79 -7.89 1.30
C VAL A 7 8.86 -7.79 0.10
N ALA A 8 8.78 -6.60 -0.50
CA ALA A 8 8.06 -6.44 -1.74
C ALA A 8 8.77 -7.17 -2.88
N TYR A 9 7.96 -7.78 -3.75
CA TYR A 9 8.44 -8.59 -4.86
C TYR A 9 7.55 -8.39 -6.08
N TYR A 10 8.09 -7.77 -7.14
CA TYR A 10 7.36 -7.58 -8.40
C TYR A 10 7.10 -8.88 -9.17
N GLY A 11 7.90 -9.92 -8.90
CA GLY A 11 7.87 -11.17 -9.62
C GLY A 11 8.72 -11.17 -10.88
N CYS A 12 8.74 -12.31 -11.55
CA CYS A 12 9.39 -12.51 -12.84
C CYS A 12 8.42 -13.25 -13.77
N PRO A 13 8.28 -12.86 -15.05
CA PRO A 13 7.43 -13.58 -15.99
C PRO A 13 7.92 -15.01 -16.27
N TYR A 14 9.15 -15.35 -15.89
CA TYR A 14 9.74 -16.68 -16.07
C TYR A 14 9.85 -17.41 -14.71
N PRO A 15 8.97 -18.39 -14.41
CA PRO A 15 8.92 -19.06 -13.11
C PRO A 15 10.24 -19.67 -12.62
N ARG A 16 11.13 -20.08 -13.54
CA ARG A 16 12.45 -20.63 -13.19
C ARG A 16 13.35 -19.65 -12.41
N HIS A 17 13.17 -18.34 -12.60
CA HIS A 17 13.96 -17.33 -11.89
C HIS A 17 13.34 -17.00 -10.53
N VAL A 18 12.01 -17.08 -10.44
CA VAL A 18 11.26 -16.86 -9.19
C VAL A 18 11.71 -17.79 -8.07
N GLU A 19 12.00 -19.06 -8.37
CA GLU A 19 12.48 -20.01 -7.36
C GLU A 19 13.78 -19.56 -6.67
N ALA A 20 14.74 -19.08 -7.45
CA ALA A 20 16.01 -18.63 -6.90
C ALA A 20 15.82 -17.39 -6.01
N ASP A 21 14.99 -16.44 -6.46
CA ASP A 21 14.70 -15.22 -5.71
C ASP A 21 14.02 -15.53 -4.37
N LEU A 22 12.98 -16.36 -4.40
CA LEU A 22 12.23 -16.73 -3.19
C LEU A 22 13.09 -17.54 -2.22
N ARG A 23 14.01 -18.36 -2.73
CA ARG A 23 14.97 -19.09 -1.89
C ARG A 23 15.93 -18.13 -1.19
N GLU A 24 16.42 -17.12 -1.89
CA GLU A 24 17.27 -16.08 -1.29
C GLU A 24 16.52 -15.28 -0.21
N ILE A 25 15.26 -14.90 -0.49
CA ILE A 25 14.37 -14.22 0.48
C ILE A 25 14.16 -15.09 1.73
N TYR A 26 13.87 -16.38 1.55
CA TYR A 26 13.72 -17.32 2.65
C TYR A 26 15.02 -17.48 3.48
N ASP A 27 16.15 -17.71 2.81
CA ASP A 27 17.47 -17.90 3.45
C ASP A 27 18.00 -16.62 4.14
N ALA A 28 17.51 -15.45 3.73
CA ALA A 28 17.73 -14.17 4.41
C ALA A 28 16.95 -14.05 5.73
N GLY A 29 15.87 -14.83 5.91
CA GLY A 29 15.06 -14.88 7.13
C GLY A 29 13.75 -14.10 7.06
N PHE A 30 13.33 -13.66 5.87
CA PHE A 30 11.98 -13.14 5.65
C PHE A 30 10.93 -14.23 5.87
N THR A 31 9.72 -13.83 6.24
CA THR A 31 8.60 -14.74 6.52
C THR A 31 7.45 -14.61 5.54
N SER A 32 7.49 -13.57 4.70
CA SER A 32 6.50 -13.31 3.68
C SER A 32 7.07 -12.51 2.53
N ILE A 33 6.32 -12.48 1.43
CA ILE A 33 6.48 -11.53 0.35
C ILE A 33 5.21 -10.70 0.19
N THR A 34 5.38 -9.45 -0.19
CA THR A 34 4.32 -8.61 -0.74
C THR A 34 4.41 -8.69 -2.27
N LEU A 35 3.62 -9.59 -2.88
CA LEU A 35 3.67 -9.87 -4.31
C LEU A 35 2.85 -8.85 -5.09
N CYS A 36 3.52 -8.06 -5.94
CA CYS A 36 2.84 -7.06 -6.75
C CYS A 36 2.06 -7.73 -7.89
N VAL A 37 0.79 -7.36 -8.02
CA VAL A 37 -0.08 -7.74 -9.14
C VAL A 37 -0.57 -6.47 -9.79
N ASN A 38 -0.08 -6.23 -11.01
CA ASN A 38 -0.45 -5.06 -11.80
C ASN A 38 -1.59 -5.36 -12.76
N GLU A 39 -2.48 -4.39 -12.96
CA GLU A 39 -3.58 -4.51 -13.92
C GLU A 39 -3.07 -4.82 -15.34
N TYR A 40 -1.97 -4.21 -15.78
CA TYR A 40 -1.37 -4.48 -17.09
C TYR A 40 -0.97 -5.95 -17.29
N GLU A 41 -0.54 -6.62 -16.23
CA GLU A 41 -0.12 -8.03 -16.29
C GLU A 41 -1.28 -8.99 -16.08
N TRP A 42 -2.37 -8.53 -15.47
CA TRP A 42 -3.52 -9.36 -15.13
C TRP A 42 -4.57 -9.39 -16.25
N PRO A 43 -5.11 -10.55 -16.64
CA PRO A 43 -4.80 -11.91 -16.19
C PRO A 43 -3.72 -12.61 -17.05
N ALA A 44 -3.07 -11.89 -17.97
CA ALA A 44 -2.15 -12.49 -18.95
C ALA A 44 -1.00 -13.28 -18.30
N MET A 45 -0.47 -12.79 -17.17
CA MET A 45 0.63 -13.40 -16.42
C MET A 45 0.18 -14.26 -15.24
N VAL A 46 -1.07 -14.69 -15.19
CA VAL A 46 -1.63 -15.47 -14.06
C VAL A 46 -0.83 -16.72 -13.72
N ASN A 47 -0.31 -17.44 -14.73
CA ASN A 47 0.46 -18.66 -14.48
C ASN A 47 1.81 -18.35 -13.81
N ALA A 48 2.46 -17.24 -14.18
CA ALA A 48 3.70 -16.81 -13.54
C ALA A 48 3.46 -16.36 -12.10
N LYS A 49 2.43 -15.53 -11.87
CA LYS A 49 2.05 -15.09 -10.52
C LYS A 49 1.64 -16.28 -9.65
N LYS A 50 0.91 -17.26 -10.20
CA LYS A 50 0.53 -18.47 -9.47
C LYS A 50 1.74 -19.29 -9.06
N ALA A 51 2.70 -19.47 -9.97
CA ALA A 51 3.95 -20.14 -9.66
C ALA A 51 4.74 -19.41 -8.56
N SER A 52 4.73 -18.07 -8.53
CA SER A 52 5.30 -17.31 -7.42
C SER A 52 4.62 -17.59 -6.08
N VAL A 53 3.28 -17.64 -6.05
CA VAL A 53 2.55 -17.94 -4.82
C VAL A 53 2.83 -19.36 -4.33
N ASP A 54 2.69 -20.36 -5.21
CA ASP A 54 2.93 -21.76 -4.86
C ASP A 54 4.36 -21.97 -4.35
N LYS A 55 5.34 -21.37 -5.02
CA LYS A 55 6.74 -21.54 -4.63
C LYS A 55 7.08 -20.85 -3.32
N ALA A 56 6.45 -19.71 -3.04
CA ALA A 56 6.58 -19.04 -1.74
C ALA A 56 6.02 -19.94 -0.63
N HIS A 57 4.82 -20.50 -0.83
CA HIS A 57 4.21 -21.44 0.11
C HIS A 57 5.02 -22.72 0.32
N ASP A 58 5.60 -23.29 -0.74
CA ASP A 58 6.49 -24.46 -0.64
C ASP A 58 7.72 -24.20 0.24
N LEU A 59 8.22 -22.96 0.25
CA LEU A 59 9.33 -22.52 1.10
C LEU A 59 8.86 -22.12 2.51
N GLY A 60 7.56 -22.04 2.77
CA GLY A 60 7.00 -21.59 4.04
C GLY A 60 6.90 -20.07 4.18
N LEU A 61 7.00 -19.33 3.07
CA LEU A 61 6.73 -17.89 3.02
C LEU A 61 5.24 -17.65 2.81
N ARG A 62 4.67 -16.68 3.53
CA ARG A 62 3.33 -16.17 3.23
C ARG A 62 3.35 -15.20 2.06
N VAL A 63 2.20 -15.00 1.45
CA VAL A 63 2.03 -14.09 0.32
C VAL A 63 0.89 -13.12 0.60
N PHE A 64 1.22 -11.83 0.63
CA PHE A 64 0.25 -10.74 0.62
C PHE A 64 0.23 -10.14 -0.78
N LEU A 65 -0.95 -10.05 -1.39
CA LEU A 65 -1.07 -9.47 -2.72
C LEU A 65 -1.11 -7.96 -2.63
N ASP A 66 -0.27 -7.30 -3.40
CA ASP A 66 -0.35 -5.87 -3.62
C ASP A 66 -1.03 -5.57 -4.96
N VAL A 67 -2.20 -4.94 -4.91
CA VAL A 67 -3.06 -4.69 -6.07
C VAL A 67 -2.75 -3.33 -6.72
N HIS A 68 -1.50 -3.19 -7.15
CA HIS A 68 -1.00 -2.03 -7.90
C HIS A 68 -1.67 -1.87 -9.28
N GLY A 69 -1.73 -0.62 -9.75
CA GLY A 69 -2.19 -0.34 -11.11
C GLY A 69 -3.69 -0.47 -11.34
N PHE A 70 -4.51 -0.75 -10.32
CA PHE A 70 -5.98 -0.78 -10.45
C PHE A 70 -6.65 0.59 -10.22
N GLY A 71 -5.88 1.68 -10.26
CA GLY A 71 -6.41 3.04 -10.35
C GLY A 71 -6.86 3.70 -9.03
N PHE A 72 -6.38 3.27 -7.87
CA PHE A 72 -6.68 3.96 -6.60
C PHE A 72 -5.54 3.96 -5.56
N PHE A 73 -4.45 3.28 -5.87
CA PHE A 73 -3.28 3.05 -4.99
C PHE A 73 -2.07 3.86 -5.52
N VAL A 74 -1.30 4.52 -4.63
CA VAL A 74 -0.14 5.42 -4.89
C VAL A 74 1.15 4.59 -5.14
N PRO A 75 2.12 5.10 -5.94
CA PRO A 75 2.02 5.12 -7.38
C PRO A 75 3.19 4.38 -8.06
N GLY A 76 2.92 3.78 -9.22
CA GLY A 76 3.97 3.33 -10.12
C GLY A 76 3.42 2.76 -11.42
N HIS A 77 2.23 2.17 -11.34
CA HIS A 77 1.63 1.48 -12.47
C HIS A 77 0.33 2.13 -12.91
N PHE A 78 0.18 2.30 -14.23
CA PHE A 78 -1.01 2.88 -14.82
C PHE A 78 -2.14 1.85 -14.86
N SER A 79 -3.37 2.31 -14.65
CA SER A 79 -4.56 1.53 -14.94
C SER A 79 -4.86 1.53 -16.44
N ILE A 80 -5.33 0.40 -16.95
CA ILE A 80 -5.81 0.25 -18.33
C ILE A 80 -7.32 0.44 -18.40
N THR A 81 -8.05 -0.08 -17.42
CA THR A 81 -9.51 -0.11 -17.45
C THR A 81 -10.12 1.24 -17.05
N VAL A 82 -9.51 1.96 -16.09
CA VAL A 82 -9.97 3.30 -15.71
C VAL A 82 -9.99 4.29 -16.89
N PRO A 83 -8.90 4.48 -17.68
CA PRO A 83 -8.93 5.43 -18.80
C PRO A 83 -9.92 5.03 -19.91
N ASN A 84 -10.22 3.73 -20.06
CA ASN A 84 -11.23 3.23 -20.99
C ASN A 84 -12.68 3.42 -20.49
N ASN A 85 -12.86 3.87 -19.25
CA ASN A 85 -14.16 4.19 -18.67
C ASN A 85 -14.13 5.61 -18.08
N PRO A 86 -14.19 6.68 -18.90
CA PRO A 86 -13.99 8.07 -18.44
C PRO A 86 -14.92 8.53 -17.31
N ASN A 87 -16.11 7.92 -17.20
CA ASN A 87 -17.08 8.21 -16.13
C ASN A 87 -16.62 7.72 -14.74
N TRP A 88 -15.62 6.84 -14.69
CA TRP A 88 -15.04 6.32 -13.45
C TRP A 88 -13.97 7.25 -12.90
N CYS A 89 -13.37 8.06 -13.75
CA CYS A 89 -12.20 8.85 -13.42
C CYS A 89 -12.47 9.88 -12.32
N GLU A 90 -11.42 10.19 -11.55
CA GLU A 90 -11.42 11.38 -10.73
C GLU A 90 -11.47 12.64 -11.60
N VAL A 91 -12.16 13.66 -11.09
CA VAL A 91 -12.30 14.97 -11.73
C VAL A 91 -11.97 16.02 -10.69
N ASP A 92 -11.16 17.01 -11.03
CA ASP A 92 -10.90 18.12 -10.11
C ASP A 92 -12.07 19.12 -10.04
N ASN A 93 -11.96 20.07 -9.12
CA ASN A 93 -12.92 21.14 -8.94
C ASN A 93 -13.01 22.13 -10.12
N GLU A 94 -12.10 22.07 -11.10
CA GLU A 94 -12.13 22.83 -12.35
C GLU A 94 -12.73 22.04 -13.53
N GLY A 95 -13.02 20.75 -13.33
CA GLY A 95 -13.61 19.87 -14.33
C GLY A 95 -12.60 19.08 -15.17
N LYS A 96 -11.31 19.14 -14.86
CA LYS A 96 -10.28 18.33 -15.53
C LYS A 96 -10.35 16.88 -15.06
N ILE A 97 -10.29 15.97 -16.02
CA ILE A 97 -10.35 14.52 -15.80
C ILE A 97 -8.94 13.96 -15.55
N TYR A 98 -8.83 13.05 -14.59
CA TYR A 98 -7.61 12.33 -14.24
C TYR A 98 -7.76 10.84 -14.57
N PRO A 99 -7.33 10.41 -15.78
CA PRO A 99 -7.72 9.11 -16.35
C PRO A 99 -7.01 7.91 -15.74
N ILE A 100 -6.07 8.13 -14.82
CA ILE A 100 -5.32 7.07 -14.13
C ILE A 100 -5.90 6.70 -12.76
N ARG A 101 -6.93 7.41 -12.30
CA ARG A 101 -7.51 7.27 -10.96
C ARG A 101 -9.02 7.11 -11.02
N GLY A 102 -9.51 5.99 -10.51
CA GLY A 102 -10.92 5.70 -10.33
C GLY A 102 -11.45 6.36 -9.06
N CYS A 103 -12.64 6.93 -9.16
CA CYS A 103 -13.32 7.60 -8.07
C CYS A 103 -13.83 6.57 -7.04
N PRO A 104 -13.52 6.71 -5.74
CA PRO A 104 -14.00 5.80 -4.69
C PRO A 104 -15.52 5.82 -4.51
N ASN A 105 -16.20 6.83 -5.04
CA ASN A 105 -17.66 6.95 -4.99
C ASN A 105 -18.36 6.47 -6.28
N ASN A 106 -17.62 6.11 -7.33
CA ASN A 106 -18.22 5.56 -8.55
C ASN A 106 -18.56 4.07 -8.36
N SER A 107 -19.84 3.71 -8.42
CA SER A 107 -20.32 2.35 -8.15
C SER A 107 -19.79 1.31 -9.13
N GLU A 108 -19.61 1.66 -10.41
CA GLU A 108 -19.11 0.75 -11.44
C GLU A 108 -17.62 0.47 -11.23
N TYR A 109 -16.84 1.51 -10.95
CA TYR A 109 -15.43 1.37 -10.59
C TYR A 109 -15.26 0.49 -9.35
N LYS A 110 -16.02 0.75 -8.27
CA LYS A 110 -16.01 -0.07 -7.05
C LYS A 110 -16.33 -1.54 -7.36
N ALA A 111 -17.36 -1.79 -8.16
CA ALA A 111 -17.76 -3.15 -8.52
C ALA A 111 -16.67 -3.85 -9.34
N TRP A 112 -16.06 -3.16 -10.30
CA TRP A 112 -14.95 -3.67 -11.09
C TRP A 112 -13.76 -4.02 -10.21
N LEU A 113 -13.29 -3.11 -9.33
CA LEU A 113 -12.15 -3.39 -8.46
C LEU A 113 -12.40 -4.58 -7.53
N LYS A 114 -13.58 -4.63 -6.90
CA LYS A 114 -13.99 -5.77 -6.04
C LYS A 114 -13.97 -7.10 -6.80
N ASN A 115 -14.48 -7.11 -8.03
CA ASN A 115 -14.47 -8.31 -8.86
C ASN A 115 -13.05 -8.71 -9.29
N SER A 116 -12.20 -7.75 -9.62
CA SER A 116 -10.79 -7.98 -9.94
C SER A 116 -10.04 -8.59 -8.76
N VAL A 117 -10.16 -8.00 -7.57
CA VAL A 117 -9.56 -8.53 -6.33
C VAL A 117 -10.04 -9.95 -6.05
N LYS A 118 -11.36 -10.20 -6.19
CA LYS A 118 -11.94 -11.54 -6.04
C LYS A 118 -11.36 -12.55 -7.01
N ASP A 119 -11.23 -12.20 -8.29
CA ASP A 119 -10.64 -13.07 -9.31
C ASP A 119 -9.17 -13.39 -9.00
N ILE A 120 -8.39 -12.37 -8.63
CA ILE A 120 -6.98 -12.55 -8.26
C ILE A 120 -6.85 -13.48 -7.05
N ILE A 121 -7.61 -13.24 -5.98
CA ILE A 121 -7.59 -14.10 -4.78
C ILE A 121 -7.99 -15.54 -5.14
N ALA A 122 -9.07 -15.73 -5.90
CA ALA A 122 -9.56 -17.06 -6.25
C ALA A 122 -8.54 -17.86 -7.07
N ARG A 123 -7.79 -17.19 -7.95
CA ARG A 123 -6.82 -17.82 -8.83
C ARG A 123 -5.47 -18.02 -8.16
N LEU A 124 -4.99 -17.06 -7.37
CA LEU A 124 -3.66 -17.10 -6.75
C LEU A 124 -3.65 -17.79 -5.38
N LYS A 125 -4.75 -17.69 -4.62
CA LYS A 125 -4.90 -18.22 -3.24
C LYS A 125 -3.82 -17.70 -2.27
N PRO A 126 -3.72 -16.37 -2.07
CA PRO A 126 -2.75 -15.76 -1.16
C PRO A 126 -3.16 -15.93 0.32
N ASP A 127 -2.32 -15.45 1.23
CA ASP A 127 -2.62 -15.34 2.67
C ASP A 127 -3.33 -14.03 3.03
N GLY A 128 -3.34 -13.06 2.12
CA GLY A 128 -4.00 -11.78 2.35
C GLY A 128 -3.79 -10.76 1.24
N VAL A 129 -4.24 -9.54 1.50
CA VAL A 129 -4.14 -8.39 0.60
C VAL A 129 -3.47 -7.23 1.33
N PHE A 130 -2.48 -6.65 0.67
CA PHE A 130 -1.85 -5.40 1.03
C PHE A 130 -2.47 -4.26 0.21
N TRP A 131 -3.06 -3.31 0.90
CA TRP A 131 -3.69 -2.12 0.34
C TRP A 131 -2.68 -0.97 0.42
N ASP A 132 -1.92 -0.79 -0.67
CA ASP A 132 -0.79 0.13 -0.71
C ASP A 132 -1.24 1.56 -0.96
N GLU A 133 -1.02 2.44 0.02
CA GLU A 133 -1.24 3.89 -0.08
C GLU A 133 -2.49 4.32 -0.89
N PRO A 134 -3.71 3.89 -0.52
CA PRO A 134 -4.92 4.34 -1.19
C PRO A 134 -5.06 5.86 -1.14
N SER A 135 -5.28 6.51 -2.29
CA SER A 135 -5.40 7.97 -2.32
C SER A 135 -6.23 8.54 -3.45
N LEU A 136 -6.64 9.79 -3.25
CA LEU A 136 -7.04 10.68 -4.33
C LEU A 136 -5.80 11.18 -5.09
N ILE A 137 -5.96 11.49 -6.38
CA ILE A 137 -4.89 12.13 -7.15
C ILE A 137 -4.61 13.54 -6.61
N VAL A 138 -3.36 13.97 -6.71
CA VAL A 138 -2.96 15.33 -6.33
C VAL A 138 -2.75 16.18 -7.59
N PRO A 139 -3.64 17.15 -7.88
CA PRO A 139 -3.41 18.12 -8.93
C PRO A 139 -2.19 19.01 -8.66
N LYS A 140 -1.56 19.53 -9.73
CA LYS A 140 -0.45 20.50 -9.60
C LYS A 140 -0.82 21.79 -8.87
N GLY A 141 -2.11 22.13 -8.81
CA GLY A 141 -2.62 23.34 -8.16
C GLY A 141 -3.11 23.14 -6.73
N TRP A 142 -2.73 22.07 -6.04
CA TRP A 142 -3.12 21.86 -4.64
C TRP A 142 -2.60 23.00 -3.74
N PRO A 143 -3.42 23.53 -2.78
CA PRO A 143 -4.77 23.10 -2.42
C PRO A 143 -5.94 23.75 -3.18
N GLU A 144 -5.69 24.72 -4.04
CA GLU A 144 -6.72 25.43 -4.80
C GLU A 144 -7.42 24.52 -5.82
N VAL A 145 -6.67 23.61 -6.43
CA VAL A 145 -7.14 22.55 -7.33
C VAL A 145 -7.04 21.21 -6.64
N TRP A 146 -8.16 20.50 -6.53
CA TRP A 146 -8.26 19.25 -5.78
C TRP A 146 -9.27 18.30 -6.41
N THR A 147 -9.01 16.99 -6.29
CA THR A 147 -9.98 15.93 -6.60
C THR A 147 -10.56 15.33 -5.32
N CYS A 148 -11.72 14.68 -5.34
CA CYS A 148 -12.55 14.39 -6.50
C CYS A 148 -13.90 15.11 -6.40
N ARG A 149 -14.28 15.82 -7.46
CA ARG A 149 -15.56 16.51 -7.65
C ARG A 149 -16.31 16.00 -8.89
N CYS A 150 -16.12 14.74 -9.26
CA CYS A 150 -16.84 14.10 -10.35
C CYS A 150 -18.36 14.02 -10.06
N PRO A 151 -19.22 13.67 -11.04
CA PRO A 151 -20.66 13.51 -10.81
C PRO A 151 -21.02 12.57 -9.65
N SER A 152 -20.30 11.46 -9.48
CA SER A 152 -20.53 10.52 -8.36
C SER A 152 -20.24 11.16 -7.00
N CYS A 153 -19.12 11.89 -6.87
CA CYS A 153 -18.79 12.60 -5.63
C CYS A 153 -19.79 13.70 -5.32
N ARG A 154 -20.21 14.50 -6.30
CA ARG A 154 -21.20 15.57 -6.09
C ARG A 154 -22.54 15.01 -5.62
N LYS A 155 -22.99 13.90 -6.21
CA LYS A 155 -24.20 13.20 -5.79
C LYS A 155 -24.07 12.68 -4.36
N ALA A 156 -23.02 11.95 -4.04
CA ALA A 156 -22.79 11.40 -2.70
C ALA A 156 -22.68 12.51 -1.63
N PHE A 157 -21.99 13.61 -1.95
CA PHE A 157 -21.91 14.78 -1.09
C PHE A 157 -23.29 15.38 -0.82
N HIS A 158 -24.10 15.61 -1.86
CA HIS A 158 -25.45 16.16 -1.69
C HIS A 158 -26.36 15.23 -0.88
N GLU A 159 -26.21 13.91 -1.04
CA GLU A 159 -26.95 12.92 -0.24
C GLU A 159 -26.60 12.98 1.25
N GLU A 160 -25.33 13.22 1.59
CA GLU A 160 -24.84 13.32 2.97
C GLU A 160 -25.11 14.69 3.61
N TYR A 161 -24.73 15.77 2.92
CA TYR A 161 -24.72 17.14 3.47
C TYR A 161 -25.97 17.96 3.12
N ARG A 162 -26.81 17.49 2.18
CA ARG A 162 -28.08 18.14 1.76
C ARG A 162 -27.91 19.51 1.07
N TYR A 163 -26.75 19.76 0.47
CA TYR A 163 -26.50 20.91 -0.40
C TYR A 163 -25.48 20.58 -1.49
N GLU A 164 -25.34 21.46 -2.49
CA GLU A 164 -24.40 21.27 -3.60
C GLU A 164 -22.95 21.29 -3.14
N MET A 165 -22.16 20.30 -3.59
CA MET A 165 -20.73 20.20 -3.24
C MET A 165 -19.97 21.47 -3.66
N PRO A 166 -19.34 22.20 -2.73
CA PRO A 166 -18.59 23.42 -3.04
C PRO A 166 -17.44 23.18 -4.04
N SER A 167 -17.05 24.21 -4.78
CA SER A 167 -15.82 24.21 -5.60
C SER A 167 -14.57 24.50 -4.77
N ASN A 168 -14.74 25.06 -3.56
CA ASN A 168 -13.66 25.34 -2.63
C ASN A 168 -13.48 24.17 -1.65
N LEU A 169 -12.26 23.98 -1.16
CA LEU A 169 -11.91 22.94 -0.18
C LEU A 169 -12.37 23.34 1.25
N THR A 170 -13.68 23.40 1.46
CA THR A 170 -14.31 23.65 2.77
C THR A 170 -14.11 22.47 3.73
N ASP A 171 -14.36 22.65 5.03
CA ASP A 171 -14.17 21.56 5.99
C ASP A 171 -15.11 20.36 5.74
N ASP A 172 -16.36 20.60 5.33
CA ASP A 172 -17.28 19.54 4.89
C ASP A 172 -16.71 18.77 3.67
N VAL A 173 -16.06 19.46 2.73
CA VAL A 173 -15.40 18.81 1.59
C VAL A 173 -14.20 17.98 2.04
N LYS A 174 -13.38 18.48 2.99
CA LYS A 174 -12.24 17.73 3.53
C LYS A 174 -12.70 16.46 4.23
N GLU A 175 -13.72 16.58 5.07
CA GLU A 175 -14.35 15.44 5.75
C GLU A 175 -14.92 14.44 4.74
N PHE A 176 -15.71 14.90 3.78
CA PHE A 176 -16.28 14.06 2.73
C PHE A 176 -15.21 13.30 1.94
N ARG A 177 -14.12 13.97 1.54
CA ARG A 177 -13.00 13.34 0.81
C ARG A 177 -12.40 12.21 1.63
N GLN A 178 -12.14 12.43 2.92
CA GLN A 178 -11.62 11.42 3.81
C GLN A 178 -12.60 10.26 4.00
N ASN A 179 -13.86 10.56 4.32
CA ASN A 179 -14.88 9.54 4.53
C ASN A 179 -15.11 8.70 3.28
N SER A 180 -15.07 9.31 2.08
CA SER A 180 -15.17 8.59 0.81
C SER A 180 -14.08 7.54 0.64
N LEU A 181 -12.82 7.87 0.97
CA LEU A 181 -11.70 6.93 0.92
C LEU A 181 -11.91 5.78 1.92
N PHE A 182 -12.17 6.09 3.18
CA PHE A 182 -12.29 5.07 4.23
C PHE A 182 -13.53 4.21 4.09
N ASN A 183 -14.66 4.74 3.62
CA ASN A 183 -15.85 3.95 3.30
C ASN A 183 -15.54 2.96 2.17
N PHE A 184 -14.77 3.36 1.16
CA PHE A 184 -14.36 2.46 0.10
C PHE A 184 -13.39 1.38 0.60
N LEU A 185 -12.44 1.72 1.47
CA LEU A 185 -11.55 0.76 2.11
C LEU A 185 -12.30 -0.24 3.00
N ASP A 186 -13.32 0.21 3.74
CA ASP A 186 -14.19 -0.66 4.53
C ASP A 186 -14.95 -1.65 3.64
N GLU A 187 -15.47 -1.19 2.49
CA GLU A 187 -16.06 -2.07 1.49
C GLU A 187 -15.04 -3.11 0.98
N LEU A 188 -13.86 -2.68 0.53
CA LEU A 188 -12.85 -3.57 -0.05
C LEU A 188 -12.36 -4.64 0.94
N THR A 189 -11.97 -4.22 2.15
CA THR A 189 -11.48 -5.12 3.19
C THR A 189 -12.57 -6.09 3.65
N SER A 190 -13.82 -5.65 3.74
CA SER A 190 -14.96 -6.51 4.07
C SER A 190 -15.25 -7.53 2.99
N GLU A 191 -15.09 -7.19 1.71
CA GLU A 191 -15.24 -8.17 0.63
C GLU A 191 -14.16 -9.24 0.68
N VAL A 192 -12.91 -8.89 1.00
CA VAL A 192 -11.84 -9.88 1.21
C VAL A 192 -12.23 -10.87 2.32
N LYS A 193 -12.70 -10.37 3.47
CA LYS A 193 -13.15 -11.23 4.58
C LYS A 193 -14.38 -12.07 4.25
N LYS A 194 -15.26 -11.62 3.36
CA LYS A 194 -16.41 -12.42 2.88
C LYS A 194 -15.99 -13.57 1.99
N LEU A 195 -14.90 -13.43 1.23
CA LEU A 195 -14.37 -14.50 0.40
C LEU A 195 -13.77 -15.61 1.26
N ASP A 196 -12.96 -15.22 2.24
CA ASP A 196 -12.39 -16.11 3.25
C ASP A 196 -12.02 -15.28 4.49
N GLY A 197 -12.60 -15.64 5.65
CA GLY A 197 -12.36 -14.95 6.91
C GLY A 197 -10.92 -15.08 7.42
N GLY A 198 -10.15 -16.05 6.91
CA GLY A 198 -8.74 -16.24 7.23
C GLY A 198 -7.78 -15.30 6.50
N LEU A 199 -8.22 -14.63 5.43
CA LEU A 199 -7.37 -13.71 4.67
C LEU A 199 -7.06 -12.45 5.49
N ILE A 200 -5.78 -12.05 5.50
CA ILE A 200 -5.31 -10.88 6.25
C ILE A 200 -5.44 -9.62 5.38
N ASN A 201 -6.06 -8.57 5.89
CA ASN A 201 -6.02 -7.23 5.30
C ASN A 201 -4.93 -6.41 5.99
N ILE A 202 -3.99 -5.90 5.18
CA ILE A 202 -2.94 -4.97 5.61
C ILE A 202 -3.17 -3.65 4.88
N LEU A 203 -3.27 -2.55 5.61
CA LEU A 203 -3.48 -1.21 5.02
C LEU A 203 -2.27 -0.32 5.32
N CYS A 204 -1.55 0.10 4.28
CA CYS A 204 -0.49 1.10 4.40
C CYS A 204 -1.03 2.49 4.11
N LEU A 205 -0.89 3.41 5.06
CA LEU A 205 -1.18 4.82 4.85
C LEU A 205 0.09 5.64 4.97
N MET A 206 0.28 6.53 3.99
CA MET A 206 1.36 7.50 3.99
C MET A 206 1.37 8.32 5.29
N PRO A 207 2.56 8.59 5.84
CA PRO A 207 2.79 9.66 6.80
C PRO A 207 2.36 11.02 6.26
N GLU A 208 2.30 11.98 7.16
CA GLU A 208 1.97 13.38 6.89
C GLU A 208 0.49 13.59 6.50
N HIS A 209 -0.30 14.03 7.48
CA HIS A 209 -1.73 14.31 7.35
C HIS A 209 -2.02 15.63 6.60
N THR A 210 -1.37 15.85 5.46
CA THR A 210 -1.49 17.08 4.66
C THR A 210 -2.86 17.23 4.01
N GLY A 211 -3.63 16.13 3.87
CA GLY A 211 -4.92 16.12 3.20
C GLY A 211 -4.86 16.13 1.68
N MET A 212 -3.68 16.27 1.08
CA MET A 212 -3.53 16.33 -0.37
C MET A 212 -4.08 15.08 -1.05
N HIS A 213 -3.77 13.92 -0.46
CA HIS A 213 -4.20 12.59 -0.86
C HIS A 213 -5.62 12.22 -0.39
N GLY A 214 -6.33 13.16 0.25
CA GLY A 214 -7.67 12.97 0.82
C GLY A 214 -7.68 12.46 2.26
N ILE A 215 -6.52 12.24 2.89
CA ILE A 215 -6.39 11.76 4.26
C ILE A 215 -5.83 12.87 5.16
N TYR A 216 -6.60 13.27 6.17
CA TYR A 216 -6.25 14.29 7.17
C TYR A 216 -6.01 13.70 8.56
N SER A 217 -6.32 12.42 8.76
CA SER A 217 -6.11 11.69 10.00
C SER A 217 -6.22 10.19 9.75
N TRP A 218 -5.50 9.39 10.53
CA TRP A 218 -5.67 7.94 10.60
C TRP A 218 -6.80 7.49 11.55
N ASN A 219 -7.46 8.40 12.27
CA ASN A 219 -8.57 8.06 13.17
C ASN A 219 -9.69 7.22 12.53
N PRO A 220 -10.06 7.40 11.25
CA PRO A 220 -11.06 6.54 10.61
C PRO A 220 -10.70 5.05 10.56
N VAL A 221 -9.41 4.69 10.68
CA VAL A 221 -8.95 3.28 10.79
C VAL A 221 -9.65 2.55 11.94
N LEU A 222 -10.00 3.24 13.03
CA LEU A 222 -10.72 2.69 14.18
C LEU A 222 -12.10 2.10 13.82
N LYS A 223 -12.64 2.45 12.65
CA LYS A 223 -13.94 1.98 12.17
C LYS A 223 -13.84 0.82 11.17
N LEU A 224 -12.64 0.49 10.67
CA LEU A 224 -12.41 -0.56 9.69
C LEU A 224 -12.39 -1.94 10.38
N LYS A 225 -13.56 -2.58 10.48
CA LYS A 225 -13.72 -3.84 11.23
C LYS A 225 -13.04 -5.05 10.59
N SER A 226 -12.84 -4.97 9.28
CA SER A 226 -12.27 -6.05 8.47
C SER A 226 -10.76 -5.90 8.26
N LEU A 227 -10.14 -4.90 8.89
CA LEU A 227 -8.70 -4.68 8.87
C LEU A 227 -8.03 -5.50 9.98
N ASP A 228 -6.86 -6.08 9.70
CA ASP A 228 -6.09 -6.87 10.67
C ASP A 228 -4.77 -6.18 11.06
N VAL A 229 -4.15 -5.49 10.09
CA VAL A 229 -2.85 -4.85 10.23
C VAL A 229 -2.92 -3.42 9.73
N PHE A 230 -2.61 -2.47 10.62
CA PHE A 230 -2.35 -1.10 10.22
C PHE A 230 -0.87 -0.90 9.94
N SER A 231 -0.57 -0.22 8.85
CA SER A 231 0.77 -0.02 8.34
C SER A 231 1.03 1.42 7.94
N THR A 232 2.29 1.83 7.99
CA THR A 232 2.79 3.10 7.47
C THR A 232 4.24 2.98 7.03
N ASP A 233 4.69 3.92 6.23
CA ASP A 233 5.96 3.92 5.53
C ASP A 233 6.73 5.25 5.69
N PRO A 234 7.32 5.49 6.88
CA PRO A 234 8.08 6.69 7.18
C PRO A 234 9.46 6.70 6.48
N TYR A 235 9.49 6.89 5.16
CA TYR A 235 10.69 7.01 4.34
C TYR A 235 11.44 8.33 4.58
N TRP A 236 12.13 8.36 5.71
CA TRP A 236 12.88 9.53 6.18
C TRP A 236 14.19 9.75 5.43
N ILE A 237 14.76 8.73 4.78
CA ILE A 237 16.03 8.84 4.04
C ILE A 237 15.74 9.55 2.71
N TRP A 238 14.81 9.04 1.91
CA TRP A 238 14.36 9.66 0.66
C TRP A 238 13.73 11.03 0.92
N GLY A 239 12.90 11.17 1.95
CA GLY A 239 12.33 12.46 2.35
C GLY A 239 13.35 13.47 2.89
N ASN A 240 14.63 13.08 3.03
CA ASN A 240 15.69 13.86 3.68
C ASN A 240 15.24 14.49 5.01
N ARG A 241 14.51 13.69 5.81
CA ARG A 241 14.00 14.06 7.12
C ARG A 241 15.02 13.70 8.20
N ALA A 242 14.83 14.20 9.42
CA ALA A 242 15.59 13.73 10.57
C ALA A 242 15.06 12.36 11.05
N PHE A 243 15.90 11.55 11.67
CA PHE A 243 15.47 10.25 12.21
C PHE A 243 14.36 10.35 13.27
N ASP A 244 14.29 11.47 14.00
CA ASP A 244 13.22 11.69 14.98
C ASP A 244 11.84 11.76 14.31
N TRP A 245 11.76 12.19 13.05
CA TRP A 245 10.51 12.15 12.27
C TRP A 245 10.07 10.70 12.01
N PHE A 246 11.01 9.78 11.73
CA PHE A 246 10.71 8.35 11.62
C PHE A 246 10.13 7.81 12.94
N ILE A 247 10.79 8.12 14.07
CA ILE A 247 10.35 7.69 15.40
C ILE A 247 8.94 8.22 15.71
N GLU A 248 8.66 9.48 15.38
CA GLU A 248 7.34 10.09 15.59
C GLU A 248 6.24 9.32 14.85
N TRP A 249 6.44 9.02 13.57
CA TRP A 249 5.43 8.33 12.75
C TRP A 249 5.26 6.86 13.11
N VAL A 250 6.34 6.17 13.52
CA VAL A 250 6.23 4.82 14.10
C VAL A 250 5.37 4.85 15.36
N ASN A 251 5.60 5.80 16.27
CA ASN A 251 4.80 5.93 17.50
C ASN A 251 3.33 6.25 17.22
N ARG A 252 3.04 7.08 16.21
CA ARG A 252 1.66 7.35 15.77
C ARG A 252 0.97 6.10 15.24
N ALA A 253 1.67 5.29 14.44
CA ALA A 253 1.12 4.05 13.93
C ALA A 253 0.85 3.04 15.03
N LEU A 254 1.74 2.93 16.02
CA LEU A 254 1.54 2.12 17.20
C LEU A 254 0.31 2.58 18.01
N ASP A 255 0.13 3.88 18.20
CA ASP A 255 -1.02 4.44 18.92
C ASP A 255 -2.36 4.13 18.22
N VAL A 256 -2.42 4.35 16.89
CA VAL A 256 -3.61 4.01 16.08
C VAL A 256 -3.90 2.51 16.15
N SER A 257 -2.88 1.68 15.96
CA SER A 257 -3.04 0.21 15.98
C SER A 257 -3.52 -0.28 17.33
N ARG A 258 -2.96 0.22 18.45
CA ARG A 258 -3.41 -0.13 19.81
C ARG A 258 -4.87 0.26 20.05
N LYS A 259 -5.27 1.48 19.66
CA LYS A 259 -6.65 1.96 19.80
C LYS A 259 -7.63 1.14 18.95
N ALA A 260 -7.19 0.68 17.79
CA ALA A 260 -7.98 -0.12 16.86
C ALA A 260 -7.95 -1.63 17.18
N ASN A 261 -7.11 -2.08 18.12
CA ASN A 261 -6.80 -3.49 18.36
C ASN A 261 -6.27 -4.21 17.09
N LEU A 262 -5.40 -3.53 16.35
CA LEU A 262 -4.74 -4.03 15.15
C LEU A 262 -3.27 -4.36 15.43
N LYS A 263 -2.69 -5.20 14.57
CA LYS A 263 -1.24 -5.34 14.48
C LYS A 263 -0.63 -4.13 13.81
N THR A 264 0.58 -3.76 14.20
CA THR A 264 1.33 -2.66 13.58
C THR A 264 2.42 -3.19 12.65
N GLN A 265 2.42 -2.78 11.38
CA GLN A 265 3.52 -3.02 10.44
C GLN A 265 4.22 -1.69 10.11
N ILE A 266 5.56 -1.71 10.04
CA ILE A 266 6.33 -0.54 9.60
C ILE A 266 7.10 -0.91 8.34
N TRP A 267 6.90 -0.13 7.28
CA TRP A 267 7.68 -0.23 6.06
C TRP A 267 8.95 0.61 6.21
N VAL A 268 10.09 -0.07 6.12
CA VAL A 268 11.40 0.56 6.13
C VAL A 268 11.89 0.71 4.70
N GLU A 269 12.47 1.87 4.42
CA GLU A 269 13.02 2.24 3.12
C GLU A 269 14.17 1.32 2.71
N LEU A 270 14.07 0.71 1.52
CA LEU A 270 15.16 0.04 0.82
C LEU A 270 15.10 0.36 -0.68
N ILE A 271 14.70 1.60 -0.95
CA ILE A 271 14.61 2.27 -2.25
C ILE A 271 15.22 3.66 -2.11
N LYS A 272 15.87 4.19 -3.14
CA LYS A 272 16.44 5.55 -3.15
C LYS A 272 17.37 5.89 -1.97
N VAL A 273 17.93 4.88 -1.31
CA VAL A 273 18.93 5.06 -0.26
C VAL A 273 20.23 5.52 -0.92
N PRO A 274 20.74 6.73 -0.58
CA PRO A 274 22.01 7.21 -1.11
C PRO A 274 23.18 6.37 -0.61
N LYS A 275 24.27 6.36 -1.38
CA LYS A 275 25.48 5.65 -1.00
C LYS A 275 26.00 6.16 0.34
N ASN A 276 26.47 5.24 1.20
CA ASN A 276 26.93 5.49 2.57
C ASN A 276 25.82 5.80 3.59
N ARG A 277 24.55 5.60 3.23
CA ARG A 277 23.40 5.69 4.14
C ARG A 277 22.76 4.32 4.41
N GLU A 278 23.35 3.23 3.96
CA GLU A 278 22.79 1.88 4.06
C GLU A 278 22.56 1.46 5.52
N LEU A 279 23.46 1.87 6.44
CA LEU A 279 23.29 1.63 7.87
C LEU A 279 22.05 2.31 8.48
N ASP A 280 21.49 3.33 7.84
CA ASP A 280 20.23 3.92 8.29
C ASP A 280 19.03 2.99 8.04
N VAL A 281 19.10 2.09 7.06
CA VAL A 281 18.11 1.00 6.89
C VAL A 281 18.13 0.10 8.11
N TYR A 282 19.33 -0.38 8.50
CA TYR A 282 19.51 -1.21 9.69
C TYR A 282 18.97 -0.51 10.94
N ARG A 283 19.37 0.76 11.14
CA ARG A 283 18.92 1.58 12.27
C ARG A 283 17.40 1.69 12.33
N SER A 284 16.73 1.87 11.19
CA SER A 284 15.28 2.01 11.10
C SER A 284 14.55 0.72 11.51
N ILE A 285 15.04 -0.44 11.06
CA ILE A 285 14.45 -1.76 11.41
C ILE A 285 14.58 -2.03 12.90
N ILE A 286 15.81 -1.91 13.44
CA ILE A 286 16.05 -2.13 14.87
C ILE A 286 15.17 -1.19 15.69
N LYS A 287 15.10 0.09 15.30
CA LYS A 287 14.32 1.06 16.05
C LYS A 287 12.82 0.79 16.01
N ALA A 288 12.25 0.41 14.86
CA ALA A 288 10.84 0.06 14.77
C ALA A 288 10.49 -1.12 15.67
N VAL A 289 11.33 -2.16 15.71
CA VAL A 289 11.13 -3.32 16.60
C VAL A 289 11.29 -2.94 18.07
N GLU A 290 12.28 -2.12 18.43
CA GLU A 290 12.45 -1.59 19.80
C GLU A 290 11.24 -0.80 20.29
N LEU A 291 10.60 -0.03 19.40
CA LEU A 291 9.39 0.74 19.72
C LEU A 291 8.14 -0.15 19.86
N GLY A 292 8.21 -1.40 19.37
CA GLY A 292 7.17 -2.40 19.52
C GLY A 292 6.34 -2.65 18.27
N ALA A 293 6.88 -2.42 17.07
CA ALA A 293 6.24 -2.86 15.83
C ALA A 293 6.03 -4.39 15.84
N ASP A 294 4.84 -4.84 15.43
CA ASP A 294 4.52 -6.26 15.33
C ASP A 294 5.12 -6.89 14.06
N ALA A 295 5.25 -6.11 12.98
CA ALA A 295 5.77 -6.53 11.69
C ALA A 295 6.70 -5.47 11.06
N ILE A 296 7.63 -5.93 10.23
CA ILE A 296 8.50 -5.09 9.39
C ILE A 296 8.26 -5.46 7.92
N ALA A 297 8.23 -4.47 7.04
CA ALA A 297 8.19 -4.68 5.60
C ALA A 297 9.19 -3.76 4.91
N THR A 298 9.53 -4.02 3.65
CA THR A 298 10.42 -3.16 2.88
C THR A 298 10.13 -3.22 1.39
N TRP A 299 10.25 -2.07 0.72
CA TRP A 299 10.47 -1.99 -0.73
C TRP A 299 11.98 -1.89 -0.94
N SER A 300 12.66 -2.82 -1.60
CA SER A 300 12.15 -4.05 -2.22
C SER A 300 13.23 -5.12 -2.34
N TYR A 301 12.90 -6.29 -2.88
CA TYR A 301 13.86 -7.37 -3.14
C TYR A 301 15.09 -6.83 -3.89
N ARG A 302 16.29 -7.19 -3.41
CA ARG A 302 17.58 -6.73 -3.95
C ARG A 302 17.73 -5.20 -3.99
N ALA A 303 17.09 -4.49 -3.06
CA ALA A 303 17.14 -3.03 -2.96
C ALA A 303 16.78 -2.32 -4.27
N GLU A 304 15.79 -2.89 -4.95
CA GLU A 304 15.20 -2.36 -6.18
C GLU A 304 16.21 -2.19 -7.33
N GLU A 305 17.22 -3.07 -7.36
CA GLU A 305 18.27 -3.10 -8.39
C GLU A 305 17.66 -3.08 -9.80
N GLY A 306 18.10 -2.11 -10.61
CA GLY A 306 17.70 -1.98 -12.02
C GLY A 306 16.51 -1.07 -12.30
N SER A 307 15.92 -0.43 -11.29
CA SER A 307 14.85 0.57 -11.48
C SER A 307 15.30 2.01 -11.16
N GLU A 308 14.44 3.00 -11.45
CA GLU A 308 14.63 4.40 -11.03
C GLU A 308 14.49 4.62 -9.52
N LEU A 309 13.96 3.64 -8.79
CA LEU A 309 13.85 3.65 -7.33
C LEU A 309 15.01 2.88 -6.66
N SER A 310 15.96 2.33 -7.43
CA SER A 310 17.12 1.62 -6.93
C SER A 310 17.89 2.44 -5.89
N CYS A 311 18.38 1.76 -4.85
CA CYS A 311 19.44 2.33 -4.01
C CYS A 311 20.69 2.62 -4.86
N GLU A 312 21.53 3.57 -4.44
CA GLU A 312 22.77 3.88 -5.18
C GLU A 312 23.83 2.76 -5.07
N ASP A 313 23.78 1.96 -3.99
CA ASP A 313 24.58 0.74 -3.81
C ASP A 313 23.66 -0.43 -3.36
N PRO A 314 22.93 -1.06 -4.30
CA PRO A 314 21.91 -2.06 -3.98
C PRO A 314 22.45 -3.29 -3.24
N GLU A 315 23.65 -3.75 -3.61
CA GLU A 315 24.29 -4.91 -2.99
C GLU A 315 24.60 -4.65 -1.50
N THR A 316 25.14 -3.48 -1.17
CA THR A 316 25.42 -3.11 0.23
C THR A 316 24.12 -2.89 1.01
N ALA A 317 23.14 -2.24 0.41
CA ALA A 317 21.83 -2.01 1.02
C ALA A 317 21.11 -3.34 1.32
N TRP A 318 21.08 -4.28 0.37
CA TRP A 318 20.48 -5.60 0.54
C TRP A 318 21.17 -6.42 1.62
N LYS A 319 22.52 -6.43 1.66
CA LYS A 319 23.27 -7.08 2.75
C LYS A 319 22.94 -6.50 4.11
N THR A 320 22.82 -5.17 4.20
CA THR A 320 22.48 -4.46 5.43
C THR A 320 21.07 -4.80 5.90
N MET A 321 20.11 -4.90 4.97
CA MET A 321 18.75 -5.39 5.25
C MET A 321 18.78 -6.82 5.82
N ILE A 322 19.49 -7.75 5.17
CA ILE A 322 19.60 -9.15 5.62
C ILE A 322 20.21 -9.23 7.03
N GLU A 323 21.24 -8.43 7.31
CA GLU A 323 21.85 -8.37 8.65
C GLU A 323 20.83 -7.95 9.71
N ALA A 324 20.04 -6.90 9.44
CA ALA A 324 18.99 -6.43 10.33
C ALA A 324 17.89 -7.48 10.53
N VAL A 325 17.43 -8.13 9.47
CA VAL A 325 16.44 -9.21 9.51
C VAL A 325 16.92 -10.36 10.41
N ARG A 326 18.15 -10.83 10.21
CA ARG A 326 18.75 -11.90 11.03
C ARG A 326 18.87 -11.47 12.50
N ARG A 327 19.21 -10.20 12.75
CA ARG A 327 19.29 -9.66 14.11
C ARG A 327 17.94 -9.74 14.81
N ILE A 328 16.86 -9.26 14.20
CA ILE A 328 15.53 -9.26 14.83
C ILE A 328 14.90 -10.65 14.90
N ARG A 329 15.30 -11.60 14.04
CA ARG A 329 14.91 -13.02 14.12
C ARG A 329 15.55 -13.77 15.28
N SER A 330 16.71 -13.31 15.75
CA SER A 330 17.46 -13.92 16.87
C SER A 330 17.09 -13.36 18.25
N THR A 331 16.16 -12.40 18.32
CA THR A 331 15.76 -11.69 19.55
C THR A 331 14.35 -12.08 19.98
#